data_AF-A0A969N704-F1
#
_entry.id   AF-A0A969N704-F1
#
_cell.length_a   1.000
_cell.length_b   1.000
_cell.length_c   1.000
_cell.angle_alpha   90.00
_cell.angle_beta   90.00
_cell.angle_gamma   90.00
#
_symmetry.space_group_name_H-M   'P 1'
#
loop_
_entity.id
_entity.type
_entity.pdbx_description
1 polymer ?
#
loop_
_entity_poly.entity_id
_entity_poly.type
_entity_poly.pdbx_seq_one_letter_code
_entity_poly.pdbx_strand_id
1 'polypeptide(L)'
;MTVEAMTFASPNPALANRLPIPLGSLPQPIYLVGGSVRDLLMGRRVQGKQDFDLVTEEDPVGWGQQLARDFKVGFVVLDAERRIVRLVFQSITLDIALQMGSSLTADLGRRDFACNAIAVELHHNLWVDPFNGRQDIEQRQIRMVDPHNLTEDPLRLLRAYRQAAQLGFEIEPATRVAIQQRGALLQQVAAERVRAELDGLLLAGSPGLAQLAQAHNDGILRHWLPLSLQIEAAQQVQESGILCSQLSLLLGHDTDGIGGSEAVTPDGDLGGFADGIPGFYL
;
A
#
# COMPACT_ATOMS: atom_id res chain seq x y z
N MET A 1 -24.94 -14.78 17.58
CA MET A 1 -24.72 -13.40 18.04
C MET A 1 -24.31 -12.61 16.81
N THR A 2 -25.26 -11.87 16.24
CA THR A 2 -25.04 -10.94 15.13
C THR A 2 -24.12 -9.84 15.64
N VAL A 3 -22.88 -9.80 15.12
CA VAL A 3 -22.02 -8.63 15.28
C VAL A 3 -22.74 -7.52 14.51
N GLU A 4 -23.33 -6.58 15.23
CA GLU A 4 -23.87 -5.37 14.61
C GLU A 4 -22.70 -4.68 13.90
N ALA A 5 -22.64 -4.81 12.57
CA ALA A 5 -21.82 -3.94 11.76
C ALA A 5 -22.18 -2.52 12.18
N MET A 6 -21.24 -1.78 12.76
CA MET A 6 -21.43 -0.40 13.17
C MET A 6 -21.67 0.42 11.90
N THR A 7 -22.92 0.44 11.49
CA THR A 7 -23.39 1.08 10.27
C THR A 7 -23.75 2.50 10.64
N PHE A 8 -23.05 3.46 10.04
CA PHE A 8 -23.31 4.88 10.29
C PHE A 8 -23.39 5.64 8.99
N ALA A 9 -24.27 6.63 8.96
CA ALA A 9 -24.31 7.62 7.90
C ALA A 9 -23.15 8.61 8.09
N SER A 10 -22.43 8.95 7.01
CA SER A 10 -21.35 9.95 7.03
C SER A 10 -21.57 10.99 5.94
N PRO A 11 -21.09 12.24 6.09
CA PRO A 11 -21.66 13.43 5.46
C PRO A 11 -21.11 13.75 4.05
N ASN A 12 -20.47 12.81 3.36
CA ASN A 12 -19.76 13.11 2.11
C ASN A 12 -20.34 12.38 0.88
N PRO A 13 -21.30 12.99 0.15
CA PRO A 13 -21.85 12.45 -1.10
C PRO A 13 -20.84 12.40 -2.27
N ALA A 14 -19.58 12.80 -2.07
CA ALA A 14 -18.56 12.89 -3.13
C ALA A 14 -17.98 11.54 -3.57
N LEU A 15 -18.28 10.45 -2.86
CA LEU A 15 -17.69 9.14 -3.11
C LEU A 15 -18.20 8.48 -4.40
N ALA A 16 -19.51 8.42 -4.55
CA ALA A 16 -20.18 7.98 -5.78
C ALA A 16 -19.74 8.79 -7.01
N ASN A 17 -19.55 10.10 -6.82
CA ASN A 17 -19.16 11.02 -7.90
C ASN A 17 -17.71 10.86 -8.37
N ARG A 18 -16.89 10.05 -7.67
CA ARG A 18 -15.50 9.75 -8.06
C ARG A 18 -15.38 8.52 -8.95
N LEU A 19 -16.42 7.69 -9.04
CA LEU A 19 -16.40 6.53 -9.92
C LEU A 19 -16.51 6.97 -11.38
N PRO A 20 -15.81 6.29 -12.31
CA PRO A 20 -15.86 6.61 -13.74
C PRO A 20 -17.16 6.17 -14.41
N ILE A 21 -18.10 5.60 -13.65
CA ILE A 21 -19.34 5.01 -14.11
C ILE A 21 -20.51 5.45 -13.21
N PRO A 22 -21.73 5.64 -13.76
CA PRO A 22 -22.91 5.93 -12.96
C PRO A 22 -23.26 4.76 -12.04
N LEU A 23 -23.65 5.04 -10.79
CA LEU A 23 -24.08 4.00 -9.84
C LEU A 23 -25.26 3.17 -10.37
N GLY A 24 -26.18 3.76 -11.13
CA GLY A 24 -27.32 3.04 -11.71
C GLY A 24 -26.92 1.94 -12.72
N SER A 25 -25.66 1.89 -13.14
CA SER A 25 -25.11 0.83 -13.99
C SER A 25 -24.47 -0.31 -13.20
N LEU A 26 -24.43 -0.22 -11.86
CA LEU A 26 -23.86 -1.21 -10.97
C LEU A 26 -24.95 -1.98 -10.21
N PRO A 27 -24.73 -3.28 -9.91
CA PRO A 27 -25.68 -4.06 -9.11
C PRO A 27 -25.82 -3.50 -7.68
N GLN A 28 -26.86 -3.97 -6.99
CA GLN A 28 -27.11 -3.67 -5.57
C GLN A 28 -27.17 -4.98 -4.77
N PRO A 29 -26.43 -5.10 -3.66
CA PRO A 29 -25.50 -4.11 -3.11
C PRO A 29 -24.13 -4.12 -3.82
N ILE A 30 -23.44 -2.98 -3.78
CA ILE A 30 -22.04 -2.88 -4.20
C ILE A 30 -21.25 -1.99 -3.24
N TYR A 31 -20.10 -2.47 -2.82
CA TYR A 31 -19.31 -1.89 -1.75
C TYR A 31 -17.97 -1.41 -2.27
N LEU A 32 -17.61 -0.15 -2.02
CA LEU A 32 -16.23 0.30 -2.13
C LEU A 32 -15.46 -0.15 -0.89
N VAL A 33 -14.26 -0.70 -1.07
CA VAL A 33 -13.47 -1.32 0.00
C VAL A 33 -11.99 -0.94 -0.07
N GLY A 34 -11.23 -1.30 0.97
CA GLY A 34 -9.77 -1.31 0.91
C GLY A 34 -9.08 0.04 1.09
N GLY A 35 -7.92 0.17 0.45
CA GLY A 35 -7.07 1.36 0.58
C GLY A 35 -7.74 2.63 0.08
N SER A 36 -8.63 2.52 -0.91
CA SER A 36 -9.41 3.65 -1.42
C SER A 36 -10.28 4.29 -0.33
N VAL A 37 -11.00 3.48 0.46
CA VAL A 37 -11.84 3.91 1.60
C VAL A 37 -10.99 4.56 2.70
N ARG A 38 -9.86 3.93 3.04
CA ARG A 38 -8.89 4.46 4.00
C ARG A 38 -8.39 5.84 3.57
N ASP A 39 -7.93 5.98 2.34
CA ASP A 39 -7.34 7.22 1.84
C ASP A 39 -8.35 8.36 1.80
N LEU A 40 -9.63 8.04 1.54
CA LEU A 40 -10.74 9.00 1.67
C LEU A 40 -10.97 9.46 3.10
N LEU A 41 -10.96 8.54 4.07
CA LEU A 41 -11.08 8.87 5.49
C LEU A 41 -9.90 9.74 5.96
N MET A 42 -8.70 9.51 5.41
CA MET A 42 -7.51 10.31 5.68
C MET A 42 -7.52 11.68 4.98
N GLY A 43 -8.53 11.99 4.15
CA GLY A 43 -8.58 13.22 3.37
C GLY A 43 -7.45 13.35 2.34
N ARG A 44 -6.79 12.24 1.97
CA ARG A 44 -5.70 12.25 1.00
C ARG A 44 -6.26 12.55 -0.40
N ARG A 45 -5.61 13.48 -1.10
CA ARG A 45 -5.83 13.67 -2.53
C ARG A 45 -4.95 12.67 -3.26
N VAL A 46 -5.57 11.70 -3.95
CA VAL A 46 -4.83 10.76 -4.79
C VAL A 46 -4.19 11.57 -5.93
N GLN A 47 -2.86 11.54 -6.01
CA GLN A 47 -2.11 12.13 -7.11
C GLN A 47 -1.82 11.00 -8.11
N GLY A 48 -2.25 11.16 -9.36
CA GLY A 48 -2.04 10.16 -10.42
C GLY A 48 -3.24 9.22 -10.62
N LYS A 49 -2.93 7.99 -11.04
CA LYS A 49 -3.93 6.97 -11.37
C LYS A 49 -4.66 6.52 -10.10
N GLN A 50 -6.00 6.49 -10.14
CA GLN A 50 -6.81 6.06 -9.00
C GLN A 50 -7.22 4.61 -9.19
N ASP A 51 -7.04 3.81 -8.14
CA ASP A 51 -7.49 2.42 -8.12
C ASP A 51 -8.63 2.29 -7.11
N PHE A 52 -9.78 1.82 -7.58
CA PHE A 52 -10.95 1.57 -6.75
C PHE A 52 -11.22 0.07 -6.68
N ASP A 53 -11.30 -0.45 -5.47
CA ASP A 53 -11.67 -1.84 -5.21
C ASP A 53 -13.16 -1.90 -4.83
N LEU A 54 -13.95 -2.64 -5.61
CA LEU A 54 -15.35 -2.92 -5.36
C LEU A 54 -15.56 -4.39 -4.99
N VAL A 55 -16.51 -4.62 -4.08
CA VAL A 55 -17.02 -5.95 -3.73
C VAL A 55 -18.51 -5.99 -4.02
N THR A 56 -18.97 -7.08 -4.62
CA THR A 56 -20.38 -7.32 -4.96
C THR A 56 -20.80 -8.73 -4.57
N GLU A 57 -22.08 -8.97 -4.36
CA GLU A 57 -22.64 -10.30 -4.11
C GLU A 57 -22.89 -11.09 -5.41
N GLU A 58 -22.90 -10.42 -6.56
CA GLU A 58 -23.14 -11.02 -7.87
C GLU A 58 -21.85 -11.24 -8.65
N ASP A 59 -21.75 -12.32 -9.41
CA ASP A 59 -20.56 -12.63 -10.21
C ASP A 59 -20.28 -11.53 -11.26
N PRO A 60 -19.13 -10.80 -11.16
CA PRO A 60 -18.88 -9.62 -11.96
C PRO A 60 -18.43 -9.91 -13.39
N VAL A 61 -18.17 -11.16 -13.76
CA VAL A 61 -17.62 -11.46 -15.10
C VAL A 61 -18.59 -11.09 -16.22
N GLY A 62 -19.86 -11.49 -16.10
CA GLY A 62 -20.86 -11.27 -17.16
C GLY A 62 -21.22 -9.80 -17.33
N TRP A 63 -21.68 -9.17 -16.24
CA TRP A 63 -22.11 -7.77 -16.28
C TRP A 63 -20.93 -6.81 -16.38
N GLY A 64 -19.75 -7.13 -15.81
CA GLY A 64 -18.54 -6.34 -15.96
C GLY A 64 -18.04 -6.30 -17.41
N GLN A 65 -18.14 -7.42 -18.14
CA GLN A 65 -17.82 -7.43 -19.58
C GLN A 65 -18.82 -6.60 -20.39
N GLN A 66 -20.11 -6.63 -20.03
CA GLN A 66 -21.12 -5.77 -20.65
C GLN A 66 -20.80 -4.29 -20.39
N LEU A 67 -20.49 -3.93 -19.15
CA LEU A 67 -20.11 -2.58 -18.76
C LEU A 67 -18.88 -2.09 -19.53
N ALA A 68 -17.88 -2.96 -19.72
CA ALA A 68 -16.71 -2.62 -20.52
C ALA A 68 -17.05 -2.27 -21.97
N ARG A 69 -18.01 -2.99 -22.59
CA ARG A 69 -18.49 -2.71 -23.95
C ARG A 69 -19.22 -1.37 -24.01
N ASP A 70 -20.11 -1.12 -23.06
CA ASP A 70 -20.95 0.08 -23.03
C ASP A 70 -20.10 1.35 -22.86
N PHE A 71 -19.08 1.29 -22.00
CA PHE A 71 -18.16 2.40 -21.73
C PHE A 71 -16.92 2.40 -22.65
N LYS A 72 -16.76 1.39 -23.51
CA LYS A 72 -15.62 1.20 -24.43
C LYS A 72 -14.26 1.25 -23.71
N VAL A 73 -14.15 0.50 -22.62
CA VAL A 73 -12.95 0.42 -21.77
C VAL A 73 -12.31 -0.96 -21.78
N GLY A 74 -11.06 -1.05 -21.32
CA GLY A 74 -10.37 -2.33 -21.19
C GLY A 74 -11.04 -3.20 -20.13
N PHE A 75 -11.11 -4.51 -20.38
CA PHE A 75 -11.62 -5.52 -19.45
C PHE A 75 -10.60 -6.65 -19.30
N VAL A 76 -10.26 -6.97 -18.06
CA VAL A 76 -9.31 -8.03 -17.72
C VAL A 76 -9.89 -8.88 -16.60
N VAL A 77 -9.84 -10.21 -16.74
CA VAL A 77 -10.09 -11.12 -15.61
C VAL A 77 -8.75 -11.29 -14.89
N LEU A 78 -8.62 -10.74 -13.69
CA LEU A 78 -7.38 -10.80 -12.90
C LEU A 78 -7.22 -12.16 -12.20
N ASP A 79 -8.32 -12.68 -11.68
CA ASP A 79 -8.37 -13.94 -10.96
C ASP A 79 -9.69 -14.65 -11.29
N ALA A 80 -9.61 -15.72 -12.08
CA ALA A 80 -10.78 -16.47 -12.50
C ALA A 80 -11.39 -17.30 -11.36
N GLU A 81 -10.60 -17.70 -10.38
CA GLU A 81 -11.04 -18.48 -9.22
C GLU A 81 -11.77 -17.59 -8.22
N ARG A 82 -11.19 -16.41 -7.92
CA ARG A 82 -11.79 -15.41 -7.02
C ARG A 82 -12.78 -14.47 -7.71
N ARG A 83 -13.03 -14.67 -9.01
CA ARG A 83 -13.95 -13.87 -9.83
C ARG A 83 -13.66 -12.37 -9.71
N ILE A 84 -12.39 -12.00 -9.89
CA ILE A 84 -11.94 -10.61 -9.87
C ILE A 84 -11.78 -10.13 -11.31
N VAL A 85 -12.48 -9.06 -11.65
CA VAL A 85 -12.37 -8.38 -12.95
C VAL A 85 -11.86 -6.96 -12.76
N ARG A 86 -11.14 -6.45 -13.76
CA ARG A 86 -10.62 -5.09 -13.82
C ARG A 86 -11.15 -4.37 -15.04
N LEU A 87 -11.75 -3.21 -14.81
CA LEU A 87 -12.07 -2.24 -15.85
C LEU A 87 -10.99 -1.15 -15.87
N VAL A 88 -10.43 -0.88 -17.05
CA VAL A 88 -9.32 0.05 -17.23
C VAL A 88 -9.80 1.29 -17.97
N PHE A 89 -9.96 2.39 -17.22
CA PHE A 89 -10.17 3.74 -17.75
C PHE A 89 -8.83 4.45 -17.90
N GLN A 90 -8.83 5.64 -18.51
CA GLN A 90 -7.59 6.40 -18.79
C GLN A 90 -6.74 6.66 -17.54
N SER A 91 -7.36 7.18 -16.47
CA SER A 91 -6.68 7.53 -15.21
C SER A 91 -7.22 6.77 -14.01
N ILE A 92 -8.12 5.81 -14.22
CA ILE A 92 -8.80 5.08 -13.15
C ILE A 92 -8.77 3.58 -13.49
N THR A 93 -8.46 2.72 -12.53
CA THR A 93 -8.84 1.32 -12.58
C THR A 93 -9.95 1.02 -11.59
N LEU A 94 -10.83 0.11 -11.99
CA LEU A 94 -11.90 -0.38 -11.16
C LEU A 94 -11.78 -1.90 -11.08
N ASP A 95 -11.35 -2.39 -9.93
CA ASP A 95 -11.31 -3.80 -9.61
C ASP A 95 -12.61 -4.20 -8.94
N ILE A 96 -13.25 -5.24 -9.44
CA ILE A 96 -14.55 -5.70 -8.95
C ILE A 96 -14.40 -7.17 -8.62
N ALA A 97 -14.58 -7.50 -7.34
CA ALA A 97 -14.48 -8.85 -6.82
C ALA A 97 -15.84 -9.36 -6.34
N LEU A 98 -16.08 -10.65 -6.55
CA LEU A 98 -17.17 -11.34 -5.87
C LEU A 98 -16.86 -11.43 -4.37
N GLN A 99 -17.86 -11.17 -3.53
CA GLN A 99 -17.76 -11.28 -2.08
C GLN A 99 -17.32 -12.69 -1.69
N MET A 100 -16.29 -12.78 -0.85
CA MET A 100 -15.82 -14.05 -0.34
C MET A 100 -16.42 -14.36 1.03
N GLY A 101 -17.07 -15.52 1.14
CA GLY A 101 -17.70 -15.97 2.39
C GLY A 101 -19.18 -15.61 2.46
N SER A 102 -19.78 -15.79 3.64
CA SER A 102 -21.23 -15.67 3.83
C SER A 102 -21.74 -14.23 4.02
N SER A 103 -20.84 -13.25 4.15
CA SER A 103 -21.18 -11.85 4.38
C SER A 103 -20.01 -10.92 4.05
N LEU A 104 -20.29 -9.62 3.86
CA LEU A 104 -19.26 -8.59 3.70
C LEU A 104 -18.28 -8.57 4.88
N THR A 105 -18.77 -8.74 6.11
CA THR A 105 -17.91 -8.83 7.30
C THR A 105 -16.92 -9.99 7.22
N ALA A 106 -17.36 -11.14 6.68
CA ALA A 106 -16.46 -12.28 6.46
C ALA A 106 -15.40 -11.97 5.39
N ASP A 107 -15.76 -11.27 4.31
CA ASP A 107 -14.82 -10.82 3.28
C ASP A 107 -13.77 -9.85 3.84
N LEU A 108 -14.23 -8.80 4.53
CA LEU A 108 -13.37 -7.83 5.20
C LEU A 108 -12.46 -8.51 6.24
N GLY A 109 -12.97 -9.55 6.89
CA GLY A 109 -12.25 -10.37 7.86
C GLY A 109 -11.05 -11.12 7.31
N ARG A 110 -10.91 -11.25 5.99
CA ARG A 110 -9.78 -11.91 5.32
C ARG A 110 -8.68 -10.94 4.89
N ARG A 111 -8.87 -9.64 5.12
CA ARG A 111 -7.93 -8.59 4.72
C ARG A 111 -6.73 -8.53 5.65
N ASP A 112 -5.70 -7.84 5.19
CA ASP A 112 -4.42 -7.75 5.89
C ASP A 112 -4.53 -6.95 7.19
N PHE A 113 -4.95 -5.69 7.09
CA PHE A 113 -4.98 -4.74 8.20
C PHE A 113 -6.35 -4.10 8.35
N ALA A 114 -6.74 -3.82 9.60
CA ALA A 114 -8.05 -3.30 9.93
C ALA A 114 -8.33 -1.94 9.27
N CYS A 115 -7.32 -1.08 9.12
CA CYS A 115 -7.43 0.18 8.36
C CYS A 115 -7.81 0.00 6.89
N ASN A 116 -7.61 -1.20 6.31
CA ASN A 116 -8.05 -1.58 4.95
C ASN A 116 -9.31 -2.45 4.95
N ALA A 117 -9.83 -2.83 6.12
CA ALA A 117 -11.00 -3.68 6.31
C ALA A 117 -12.26 -2.83 6.56
N ILE A 118 -12.39 -1.72 5.83
CA ILE A 118 -13.50 -0.78 5.89
C ILE A 118 -14.18 -0.78 4.53
N ALA A 119 -15.51 -0.70 4.53
CA ALA A 119 -16.33 -0.65 3.33
C ALA A 119 -17.35 0.49 3.36
N VAL A 120 -17.82 0.88 2.18
CA VAL A 120 -18.95 1.79 1.99
C VAL A 120 -19.87 1.21 0.93
N GLU A 121 -21.12 0.95 1.28
CA GLU A 121 -22.17 0.62 0.31
C GLU A 121 -22.49 1.89 -0.50
N LEU A 122 -22.34 1.79 -1.82
CA LEU A 122 -22.28 2.98 -2.68
C LEU A 122 -23.65 3.62 -2.95
N HIS A 123 -24.75 2.85 -2.96
CA HIS A 123 -26.06 3.39 -3.32
C HIS A 123 -26.71 4.18 -2.18
N HIS A 124 -26.51 3.74 -0.93
CA HIS A 124 -27.10 4.34 0.27
C HIS A 124 -26.06 5.05 1.15
N ASN A 125 -24.77 5.03 0.77
CA ASN A 125 -23.65 5.60 1.54
C ASN A 125 -23.55 5.02 2.97
N LEU A 126 -23.78 3.72 3.12
CA LEU A 126 -23.71 3.03 4.40
C LEU A 126 -22.28 2.55 4.66
N TRP A 127 -21.65 3.05 5.73
CA TRP A 127 -20.31 2.65 6.13
C TRP A 127 -20.35 1.35 6.91
N VAL A 128 -19.38 0.47 6.68
CA VAL A 128 -19.23 -0.81 7.37
C VAL A 128 -17.78 -0.93 7.85
N ASP A 129 -17.58 -0.90 9.17
CA ASP A 129 -16.27 -1.04 9.81
C ASP A 129 -16.33 -2.06 10.97
N PRO A 130 -16.29 -3.37 10.67
CA PRO A 130 -16.44 -4.40 11.69
C PRO A 130 -15.17 -4.62 12.53
N PHE A 131 -14.02 -4.07 12.10
CA PHE A 131 -12.71 -4.30 12.74
C PHE A 131 -12.11 -3.03 13.36
N ASN A 132 -12.89 -1.95 13.49
CA ASN A 132 -12.46 -0.65 14.02
C ASN A 132 -11.27 -0.04 13.25
N GLY A 133 -11.23 -0.23 11.93
CA GLY A 133 -10.19 0.31 11.07
C GLY A 133 -10.13 1.83 11.09
N ARG A 134 -11.26 2.51 11.27
CA ARG A 134 -11.30 3.98 11.42
C ARG A 134 -10.54 4.43 12.66
N GLN A 135 -10.70 3.72 13.78
CA GLN A 135 -9.97 4.04 15.00
C GLN A 135 -8.46 3.87 14.79
N ASP A 136 -8.02 2.83 14.07
CA ASP A 136 -6.61 2.64 13.75
C ASP A 136 -6.07 3.75 12.84
N ILE A 137 -6.88 4.24 11.89
CA ILE A 137 -6.51 5.40 11.06
C ILE A 137 -6.32 6.65 11.93
N GLU A 138 -7.24 6.91 12.87
CA GLU A 138 -7.16 8.04 13.81
C GLU A 138 -5.92 7.91 14.73
N GLN A 139 -5.59 6.70 15.16
CA GLN A 139 -4.41 6.39 15.98
C GLN A 139 -3.11 6.21 15.19
N ARG A 140 -3.18 6.26 13.85
CA ARG A 140 -2.06 5.99 12.93
C ARG A 140 -1.38 4.65 13.16
N GLN A 141 -2.17 3.59 13.28
CA GLN A 141 -1.69 2.23 13.53
C GLN A 141 -1.94 1.28 12.35
N ILE A 142 -0.95 0.42 12.10
CA ILE A 142 -1.09 -0.77 11.25
C ILE A 142 -1.34 -1.95 12.17
N ARG A 143 -2.62 -2.32 12.30
CA ARG A 143 -3.10 -3.45 13.10
C ARG A 143 -3.66 -4.55 12.20
N MET A 144 -3.20 -5.79 12.38
CA MET A 144 -3.72 -6.93 11.61
C MET A 144 -5.19 -7.21 11.96
N VAL A 145 -5.95 -7.71 10.99
CA VAL A 145 -7.32 -8.18 11.22
C VAL A 145 -7.31 -9.49 12.01
N ASP A 146 -6.60 -10.49 11.48
CA ASP A 146 -6.46 -11.81 12.08
C ASP A 146 -5.06 -12.37 11.77
N PRO A 147 -4.36 -13.01 12.72
CA PRO A 147 -3.06 -13.63 12.46
C PRO A 147 -3.07 -14.70 11.35
N HIS A 148 -4.19 -15.38 11.11
CA HIS A 148 -4.36 -16.37 10.03
C HIS A 148 -4.23 -15.72 8.65
N ASN A 149 -4.70 -14.47 8.51
CA ASN A 149 -4.61 -13.72 7.26
C ASN A 149 -3.15 -13.46 6.84
N LEU A 150 -2.23 -13.38 7.80
CA LEU A 150 -0.79 -13.25 7.54
C LEU A 150 -0.16 -14.59 7.15
N THR A 151 -0.73 -15.71 7.59
CA THR A 151 -0.30 -17.06 7.21
C THR A 151 -0.78 -17.41 5.80
N GLU A 152 -2.04 -17.06 5.44
CA GLU A 152 -2.61 -17.35 4.12
C GLU A 152 -1.89 -16.62 2.97
N ASP A 153 -1.45 -15.39 3.20
CA ASP A 153 -0.65 -14.62 2.24
C ASP A 153 0.54 -13.97 2.95
N PRO A 154 1.69 -14.68 3.05
CA PRO A 154 2.87 -14.18 3.76
C PRO A 154 3.47 -12.91 3.17
N LEU A 155 3.08 -12.49 1.95
CA LEU A 155 3.47 -11.19 1.41
C LEU A 155 3.00 -10.04 2.32
N ARG A 156 1.89 -10.25 3.04
CA ARG A 156 1.31 -9.25 3.96
C ARG A 156 2.27 -8.85 5.08
N LEU A 157 3.25 -9.69 5.41
CA LEU A 157 4.31 -9.37 6.37
C LEU A 157 5.12 -8.16 5.91
N LEU A 158 5.57 -8.14 4.64
CA LEU A 158 6.27 -7.00 4.05
C LEU A 158 5.34 -5.80 3.80
N ARG A 159 4.10 -6.10 3.42
CA ARG A 159 3.08 -5.08 3.18
C ARG A 159 2.79 -4.24 4.43
N ALA A 160 2.96 -4.80 5.64
CA ALA A 160 2.86 -4.05 6.90
C ALA A 160 3.85 -2.88 6.93
N TYR A 161 5.14 -3.17 6.69
CA TYR A 161 6.22 -2.19 6.68
C TYR A 161 6.05 -1.17 5.55
N ARG A 162 5.67 -1.63 4.35
CA ARG A 162 5.39 -0.71 3.23
C ARG A 162 4.27 0.26 3.57
N GLN A 163 3.15 -0.23 4.11
CA GLN A 163 2.02 0.63 4.47
C GLN A 163 2.37 1.56 5.62
N ALA A 164 3.12 1.09 6.63
CA ALA A 164 3.65 1.94 7.69
C ALA A 164 4.47 3.12 7.12
N ALA A 165 5.37 2.87 6.17
CA ALA A 165 6.16 3.90 5.50
C ALA A 165 5.28 4.88 4.69
N GLN A 166 4.39 4.37 3.85
CA GLN A 166 3.58 5.19 2.93
C GLN A 166 2.51 6.04 3.64
N LEU A 167 1.99 5.54 4.76
CA LEU A 167 0.94 6.20 5.53
C LEU A 167 1.52 7.06 6.67
N GLY A 168 2.77 6.82 7.07
CA GLY A 168 3.35 7.42 8.29
C GLY A 168 2.70 6.86 9.55
N PHE A 169 2.39 5.57 9.54
CA PHE A 169 1.75 4.84 10.64
C PHE A 169 2.78 3.95 11.34
N GLU A 170 2.47 3.55 12.57
CA GLU A 170 3.28 2.60 13.34
C GLU A 170 2.63 1.22 13.34
N ILE A 171 3.45 0.16 13.27
CA ILE A 171 2.94 -1.21 13.38
C ILE A 171 2.60 -1.49 14.85
N GLU A 172 1.37 -1.90 15.11
CA GLU A 172 0.90 -2.23 16.46
C GLU A 172 1.77 -3.36 17.06
N PRO A 173 2.16 -3.30 18.35
CA PRO A 173 3.04 -4.29 18.96
C PRO A 173 2.61 -5.76 18.79
N ALA A 174 1.31 -6.07 18.97
CA ALA A 174 0.81 -7.44 18.80
C ALA A 174 0.90 -7.90 17.33
N THR A 175 0.56 -7.01 16.40
CA THR A 175 0.75 -7.22 14.96
C THR A 175 2.21 -7.48 14.61
N ARG A 176 3.15 -6.71 15.15
CA ARG A 176 4.59 -6.87 14.92
C ARG A 176 5.12 -8.21 15.43
N VAL A 177 4.69 -8.64 16.63
CA VAL A 177 5.03 -9.97 17.17
C VAL A 177 4.48 -11.07 16.26
N ALA A 178 3.24 -10.95 15.79
CA ALA A 178 2.65 -11.92 14.88
C ALA A 178 3.39 -12.00 13.54
N ILE A 179 3.90 -10.88 13.04
CA ILE A 179 4.74 -10.79 11.84
C ILE A 179 6.08 -11.51 12.05
N GLN A 180 6.78 -11.22 13.15
CA GLN A 180 8.06 -11.86 13.49
C GLN A 180 7.94 -13.39 13.57
N GLN A 181 6.89 -13.89 14.24
CA GLN A 181 6.62 -15.33 14.37
C GLN A 181 6.39 -16.03 13.02
N ARG A 182 5.98 -15.29 11.99
CA ARG A 182 5.64 -15.80 10.65
C ARG A 182 6.71 -15.48 9.60
N GLY A 183 7.79 -14.79 9.95
CA GLY A 183 8.80 -14.32 8.99
C GLY A 183 9.36 -15.41 8.06
N ALA A 184 9.48 -16.65 8.54
CA ALA A 184 9.95 -17.78 7.74
C ALA A 184 9.01 -18.13 6.56
N LEU A 185 7.70 -17.85 6.69
CA LEU A 185 6.72 -18.12 5.63
C LEU A 185 6.94 -17.26 4.39
N LEU A 186 7.65 -16.14 4.51
CA LEU A 186 7.93 -15.26 3.38
C LEU A 186 8.73 -15.96 2.27
N GLN A 187 9.47 -17.02 2.58
CA GLN A 187 10.18 -17.84 1.57
C GLN A 187 9.24 -18.55 0.59
N GLN A 188 7.97 -18.72 0.95
CA GLN A 188 6.95 -19.38 0.12
C GLN A 188 6.35 -18.41 -0.91
N VAL A 189 6.65 -17.12 -0.79
CA VAL A 189 6.13 -16.07 -1.67
C VAL A 189 7.03 -15.95 -2.89
N ALA A 190 6.39 -15.82 -4.06
CA ALA A 190 7.10 -15.64 -5.31
C ALA A 190 7.98 -14.38 -5.31
N ALA A 191 9.19 -14.48 -5.87
CA ALA A 191 10.22 -13.46 -5.76
C ALA A 191 9.85 -12.11 -6.38
N GLU A 192 9.07 -12.14 -7.46
CA GLU A 192 8.55 -10.93 -8.10
C GLU A 192 7.59 -10.15 -7.21
N ARG A 193 6.77 -10.85 -6.41
CA ARG A 193 5.84 -10.21 -5.46
C ARG A 193 6.61 -9.58 -4.31
N VAL A 194 7.62 -10.27 -3.79
CA VAL A 194 8.51 -9.73 -2.75
C VAL A 194 9.26 -8.50 -3.25
N ARG A 195 9.83 -8.56 -4.46
CA ARG A 195 10.50 -7.43 -5.10
C ARG A 195 9.58 -6.22 -5.22
N ALA A 196 8.33 -6.40 -5.64
CA ALA A 196 7.38 -5.29 -5.76
C ALA A 196 7.11 -4.59 -4.42
N GLU A 197 7.07 -5.32 -3.31
CA GLU A 197 6.93 -4.71 -1.97
C GLU A 197 8.21 -3.98 -1.52
N LEU A 198 9.39 -4.53 -1.84
CA LEU A 198 10.68 -3.88 -1.57
C LEU A 198 10.86 -2.60 -2.39
N ASP A 199 10.53 -2.62 -3.68
CA ASP A 199 10.54 -1.44 -4.55
C ASP A 199 9.59 -0.37 -3.97
N GLY A 200 8.40 -0.78 -3.50
CA GLY A 200 7.45 0.12 -2.86
C GLY A 200 7.97 0.75 -1.56
N LEU A 201 8.82 0.04 -0.80
CA LEU A 201 9.54 0.61 0.34
C LEU A 201 10.58 1.63 -0.12
N LEU A 202 11.43 1.28 -1.10
CA LEU A 202 12.46 2.19 -1.60
C LEU A 202 11.87 3.49 -2.17
N LEU A 203 10.77 3.40 -2.91
CA LEU A 203 10.04 4.55 -3.44
C LEU A 203 9.41 5.44 -2.37
N ALA A 204 9.22 4.93 -1.15
CA ALA A 204 8.75 5.73 -0.02
C ALA A 204 9.86 6.59 0.62
N GLY A 205 11.09 6.57 0.08
CA GLY A 205 12.20 7.42 0.52
C GLY A 205 12.68 7.09 1.93
N SER A 206 13.05 8.11 2.71
CA SER A 206 13.57 7.96 4.08
C SER A 206 12.63 7.14 5.01
N PRO A 207 11.30 7.37 5.05
CA PRO A 207 10.37 6.48 5.78
C PRO A 207 10.45 5.02 5.34
N GLY A 208 10.60 4.78 4.04
CA GLY A 208 10.77 3.46 3.46
C GLY A 208 12.02 2.74 3.92
N LEU A 209 13.16 3.44 3.89
CA LEU A 209 14.45 2.92 4.38
C LEU A 209 14.39 2.58 5.88
N ALA A 210 13.74 3.43 6.68
CA ALA A 210 13.54 3.16 8.11
C ALA A 210 12.72 1.88 8.34
N GLN A 211 11.64 1.70 7.59
CA GLN A 211 10.81 0.49 7.69
C GLN A 211 11.51 -0.75 7.13
N LEU A 212 12.37 -0.60 6.11
CA LEU A 212 13.20 -1.68 5.60
C LEU A 212 14.22 -2.15 6.65
N ALA A 213 14.90 -1.21 7.31
CA ALA A 213 15.80 -1.51 8.42
C ALA A 213 15.03 -2.18 9.58
N GLN A 214 13.80 -1.74 9.85
CA GLN A 214 12.97 -2.35 10.87
C GLN A 214 12.56 -3.79 10.52
N ALA A 215 12.18 -4.05 9.27
CA ALA A 215 11.86 -5.38 8.77
C ALA A 215 13.08 -6.32 8.83
N HIS A 216 14.29 -5.80 8.56
CA HIS A 216 15.53 -6.54 8.75
C HIS A 216 15.75 -6.92 10.22
N ASN A 217 15.63 -5.95 11.13
CA ASN A 217 15.81 -6.17 12.58
C ASN A 217 14.77 -7.13 13.17
N ASP A 218 13.57 -7.14 12.60
CA ASP A 218 12.51 -8.08 12.93
C ASP A 218 12.72 -9.48 12.30
N GLY A 219 13.81 -9.68 11.56
CA GLY A 219 14.20 -10.96 10.97
C GLY A 219 13.43 -11.34 9.70
N ILE A 220 12.59 -10.44 9.17
CA ILE A 220 11.72 -10.70 8.02
C ILE A 220 12.53 -10.88 6.73
N LEU A 221 13.60 -10.10 6.58
CA LEU A 221 14.43 -10.09 5.37
C LEU A 221 15.60 -11.08 5.37
N ARG A 222 15.74 -11.88 6.44
CA ARG A 222 16.93 -12.73 6.67
C ARG A 222 17.25 -13.69 5.52
N HIS A 223 16.25 -14.10 4.75
CA HIS A 223 16.40 -15.04 3.64
C HIS A 223 16.40 -14.38 2.26
N TRP A 224 16.06 -13.09 2.20
CA TRP A 224 15.89 -12.34 0.95
C TRP A 224 17.03 -11.38 0.68
N LEU A 225 17.71 -10.88 1.73
CA LEU A 225 18.89 -10.05 1.58
C LEU A 225 20.15 -10.92 1.62
N PRO A 226 21.10 -10.75 0.67
CA PRO A 226 22.42 -11.37 0.79
C PRO A 226 23.10 -10.96 2.09
N LEU A 227 23.88 -11.88 2.67
CA LEU A 227 24.53 -11.72 3.98
C LEU A 227 25.38 -10.43 4.08
N SER A 228 25.94 -9.94 2.97
CA SER A 228 26.70 -8.68 2.91
C SER A 228 25.86 -7.47 3.32
N LEU A 229 24.63 -7.37 2.83
CA LEU A 229 23.70 -6.29 3.20
C LEU A 229 23.15 -6.42 4.61
N GLN A 230 23.10 -7.65 5.16
CA GLN A 230 22.70 -7.87 6.56
C GLN A 230 23.74 -7.31 7.54
N ILE A 231 25.02 -7.32 7.15
CA ILE A 231 26.13 -6.77 7.94
C ILE A 231 26.17 -5.24 7.82
N GLU A 232 25.99 -4.68 6.62
CA GLU A 232 25.96 -3.22 6.41
C GLU A 232 24.72 -2.56 7.05
N ALA A 233 23.53 -3.16 6.94
CA ALA A 233 22.32 -2.65 7.59
C ALA A 233 22.41 -2.66 9.13
N ALA A 234 23.18 -3.60 9.70
CA ALA A 234 23.46 -3.64 11.14
C ALA A 234 24.52 -2.62 11.57
N GLN A 235 25.37 -2.14 10.64
CA GLN A 235 26.47 -1.21 10.92
C GLN A 235 26.15 0.26 10.57
N GLN A 236 25.19 0.53 9.68
CA GLN A 236 24.86 1.88 9.22
C GLN A 236 23.39 2.23 9.47
N VAL A 237 23.07 2.61 10.70
CA VAL A 237 21.85 3.36 11.04
C VAL A 237 22.08 4.89 10.94
N GLN A 238 23.24 5.35 10.45
CA GLN A 238 23.59 6.79 10.42
C GLN A 238 23.81 7.41 9.04
N GLU A 239 23.92 6.65 7.94
CA GLU A 239 24.15 7.22 6.61
C GLU A 239 23.20 6.64 5.57
N SER A 240 22.08 7.34 5.33
CA SER A 240 20.95 6.89 4.51
C SER A 240 21.23 6.71 3.00
N GLY A 241 22.44 7.02 2.52
CA GLY A 241 22.76 7.03 1.08
C GLY A 241 23.26 5.71 0.50
N ILE A 242 24.06 4.95 1.27
CA ILE A 242 24.82 3.80 0.74
C ILE A 242 23.89 2.59 0.52
N LEU A 243 23.01 2.30 1.48
CA LEU A 243 22.08 1.18 1.42
C LEU A 243 21.17 1.22 0.17
N CYS A 244 20.71 2.42 -0.21
CA CYS A 244 19.80 2.63 -1.33
C CYS A 244 20.47 2.32 -2.69
N SER A 245 21.74 2.72 -2.84
CA SER A 245 22.53 2.46 -4.05
C SER A 245 22.87 0.98 -4.23
N GLN A 246 23.25 0.28 -3.14
CA GLN A 246 23.58 -1.13 -3.17
C GLN A 246 22.35 -2.02 -3.36
N LEU A 247 21.20 -1.66 -2.75
CA LEU A 247 19.93 -2.36 -2.98
C LEU A 247 19.40 -2.15 -4.40
N SER A 248 19.54 -0.95 -4.99
CA SER A 248 19.18 -0.71 -6.40
C SER A 248 20.00 -1.57 -7.35
N LEU A 249 21.32 -1.66 -7.13
CA LEU A 249 22.21 -2.52 -7.93
C LEU A 249 21.86 -4.02 -7.82
N LEU A 250 21.48 -4.49 -6.64
CA LEU A 250 21.06 -5.87 -6.39
C LEU A 250 19.66 -6.19 -6.94
N LEU A 251 18.78 -5.20 -7.00
CA LEU A 251 17.42 -5.33 -7.54
C LEU A 251 17.34 -4.96 -9.04
N GLY A 252 18.43 -4.48 -9.65
CA GLY A 252 18.52 -4.20 -11.08
C GLY A 252 17.88 -2.89 -11.52
N HIS A 253 17.87 -1.87 -10.64
CA HIS A 253 17.43 -0.51 -10.97
C HIS A 253 18.64 0.40 -11.24
N ASP A 254 18.56 1.20 -12.30
CA ASP A 254 19.56 2.24 -12.61
C ASP A 254 19.53 3.34 -11.54
N THR A 255 20.67 3.63 -10.92
CA THR A 255 20.83 4.59 -9.82
C THR A 255 20.91 6.06 -10.24
N ASP A 256 20.55 6.37 -11.49
CA ASP A 256 20.67 7.71 -12.06
C ASP A 256 19.51 8.61 -11.60
N GLY A 257 19.55 9.07 -10.34
CA GLY A 257 18.57 10.05 -9.88
C GLY A 257 18.68 10.56 -8.44
N ILE A 258 19.47 9.95 -7.56
CA ILE A 258 19.61 10.46 -6.19
C ILE A 258 20.84 11.37 -6.11
N GLY A 259 20.66 12.59 -6.60
CA GLY A 259 21.64 13.67 -6.56
C GLY A 259 22.06 14.01 -5.13
N GLY A 260 23.36 14.19 -4.96
CA GLY A 260 24.05 14.35 -3.68
C GLY A 260 23.64 15.58 -2.88
N SER A 261 23.56 15.40 -1.57
CA SER A 261 23.65 16.47 -0.59
C SER A 261 25.13 16.76 -0.34
N GLU A 262 25.59 17.93 -0.79
CA GLU A 262 26.90 18.47 -0.43
C GLU A 262 27.07 18.51 1.09
N ALA A 263 28.22 18.04 1.56
CA ALA A 263 28.65 18.15 2.93
C ALA A 263 28.97 19.61 3.25
N VAL A 264 28.14 20.24 4.08
CA VAL A 264 28.50 21.50 4.75
C VAL A 264 29.48 21.17 5.87
N THR A 265 30.74 21.52 5.69
CA THR A 265 31.74 21.54 6.76
C THR A 265 31.60 22.84 7.56
N PRO A 266 31.73 22.81 8.90
CA PRO A 266 31.84 24.03 9.69
C PRO A 266 33.33 24.36 9.84
N ASP A 267 33.76 25.52 9.37
CA ASP A 267 34.71 26.31 10.15
C ASP A 267 34.78 27.76 9.67
N GLY A 268 34.90 28.63 10.65
CA GLY A 268 34.90 30.07 10.48
C GLY A 268 36.26 30.69 10.19
N ASP A 269 36.16 32.00 10.03
CA ASP A 269 37.18 33.03 10.16
C ASP A 269 37.93 33.53 8.90
N LEU A 270 37.39 34.67 8.42
CA LEU A 270 38.05 35.95 8.11
C LEU A 270 39.19 35.99 7.08
N GLY A 271 38.96 36.80 6.04
CA GLY A 271 40.00 37.71 5.53
C GLY A 271 40.05 37.92 4.01
N GLY A 272 39.38 38.98 3.54
CA GLY A 272 39.99 40.04 2.72
C GLY A 272 40.60 39.76 1.32
N PHE A 273 40.19 40.63 0.39
CA PHE A 273 40.91 41.16 -0.78
C PHE A 273 40.79 40.46 -2.16
N ALA A 274 39.96 41.12 -3.00
CA ALA A 274 40.31 41.78 -4.27
C ALA A 274 40.82 40.99 -5.51
N ASP A 275 40.18 41.36 -6.62
CA ASP A 275 40.64 41.43 -8.03
C ASP A 275 40.79 40.16 -8.89
N GLY A 276 40.17 40.24 -10.09
CA GLY A 276 40.71 39.61 -11.31
C GLY A 276 39.77 38.70 -12.13
N ILE A 277 38.97 39.29 -13.02
CA ILE A 277 38.59 38.72 -14.34
C ILE A 277 39.84 38.79 -15.27
N PRO A 278 40.08 38.02 -16.39
CA PRO A 278 39.23 37.13 -17.23
C PRO A 278 39.86 35.77 -17.71
N GLY A 279 39.06 34.96 -18.43
CA GLY A 279 39.52 34.13 -19.58
C GLY A 279 38.87 32.72 -19.65
N PHE A 280 37.84 32.47 -20.47
CA PHE A 280 37.88 31.96 -21.86
C PHE A 280 38.72 30.67 -22.07
N TYR A 281 38.08 29.52 -22.31
CA TYR A 281 37.97 28.80 -23.61
C TYR A 281 37.58 27.31 -23.44
N LEU A 282 36.66 26.89 -24.34
CA LEU A 282 36.26 25.54 -24.78
C LEU A 282 35.34 24.72 -23.86
#